data_AF-A0A537KSR7-F1
#
_entry.id   AF-A0A537KSR7-F1
#
_cell.length_a   1.000
_cell.length_b   1.000
_cell.length_c   1.000
_cell.angle_alpha   90.00
_cell.angle_beta   90.00
_cell.angle_gamma   90.00
#
_symmetry.space_group_name_H-M   'P 1'
#
loop_
_entity.id
_entity.type
_entity.pdbx_description
1 polymer ?
#
loop_
_entity_poly.entity_id
_entity_poly.type
_entity_poly.pdbx_seq_one_letter_code
_entity_poly.pdbx_strand_id
1 'polypeptide(L)'
;MTDPAARSHNQGPPLDDEDGPEWGDGDIYVYFNWKNAHRAAWKPASRDMALFRLEKAEALGLSYEEYTLEILERGRYLSGADAERIARIKDKRPL
;
A
#
# COMPACT_ATOMS: atom_id res chain seq x y z
N MET A 1 6.19 -10.53 28.96
CA MET A 1 5.73 -9.12 28.88
C MET A 1 6.58 -8.48 27.79
N THR A 2 6.01 -8.32 26.60
CA THR A 2 6.64 -7.63 25.48
C THR A 2 6.71 -6.13 25.82
N ASP A 3 7.87 -5.51 25.63
CA ASP A 3 8.03 -4.07 25.83
C ASP A 3 6.98 -3.31 25.02
N PRO A 4 6.37 -2.24 25.58
CA PRO A 4 5.42 -1.44 24.82
C PRO A 4 6.12 -0.90 23.58
N ALA A 5 5.51 -1.15 22.42
CA ALA A 5 6.06 -0.70 21.15
C ALA A 5 6.37 0.80 21.22
N ALA A 6 7.54 1.19 20.70
CA ALA A 6 7.95 2.60 20.68
C ALA A 6 6.83 3.46 20.10
N ARG A 7 6.66 4.69 20.60
CA ARG A 7 5.60 5.62 20.18
C ARG A 7 5.51 5.88 18.66
N SER A 8 6.53 5.51 17.90
CA SER A 8 6.60 5.61 16.43
C SER A 8 6.24 4.30 15.70
N HIS A 9 5.86 3.23 16.41
CA HIS A 9 5.50 1.95 15.81
C HIS A 9 3.99 1.89 15.59
N ASN A 10 3.58 1.54 14.36
CA ASN A 10 2.18 1.38 13.98
C ASN A 10 1.52 0.08 14.48
N GLN A 11 2.24 -0.75 15.25
CA GLN A 11 1.86 -2.11 15.63
C GLN A 11 1.24 -2.92 14.46
N GLY A 12 1.78 -2.74 13.25
CA GLY A 12 1.33 -3.49 12.08
C GLY A 12 1.50 -5.01 12.28
N PRO A 13 0.85 -5.82 11.42
CA PRO A 13 1.00 -7.26 11.47
C PRO A 13 2.48 -7.66 11.38
N PRO A 14 2.87 -8.81 11.97
CA PRO A 14 4.21 -9.38 11.76
C PRO A 14 4.53 -9.47 10.26
N LEU A 15 5.77 -9.15 9.88
CA LEU A 15 6.22 -9.20 8.47
C LEU A 15 6.79 -10.57 8.07
N ASP A 16 7.14 -11.40 9.05
CA ASP A 16 7.67 -12.74 8.84
C ASP A 16 6.59 -13.77 9.14
N ASP A 17 6.31 -14.61 8.15
CA ASP A 17 5.35 -15.70 8.23
C ASP A 17 6.00 -16.92 8.92
N GLU A 18 5.82 -17.04 10.24
CA GLU A 18 6.04 -18.31 10.94
C GLU A 18 4.71 -19.05 11.10
N ASP A 19 4.76 -20.38 10.94
CA ASP A 19 3.62 -21.31 11.05
C ASP A 19 2.63 -20.91 12.15
N GLY A 20 1.40 -20.52 11.77
CA GLY A 20 0.44 -20.00 12.75
C GLY A 20 -0.75 -19.26 12.13
N PRO A 21 -1.59 -18.63 12.98
CA PRO A 21 -2.68 -17.77 12.51
C PRO A 21 -2.14 -16.51 11.81
N GLU A 22 -2.93 -15.87 10.93
CA GLU A 22 -2.50 -14.69 10.14
C GLU A 22 -1.97 -13.50 10.97
N TRP A 23 -2.31 -13.42 12.27
CA TRP A 23 -1.82 -12.38 13.18
C TRP A 23 -0.50 -12.74 13.90
N GLY A 24 0.04 -13.94 13.68
CA GLY A 24 1.26 -14.46 14.30
C GLY A 24 1.25 -14.31 15.83
N ASP A 25 2.38 -13.89 16.37
CA ASP A 25 2.55 -13.52 17.79
C ASP A 25 1.95 -12.15 18.16
N GLY A 26 1.38 -11.44 17.18
CA GLY A 26 0.76 -10.13 17.35
C GLY A 26 -0.64 -10.19 17.98
N ASP A 27 -1.17 -9.02 18.33
CA ASP A 27 -2.53 -8.89 18.83
C ASP A 27 -3.55 -9.04 17.68
N ILE A 28 -4.49 -9.98 17.83
CA ILE A 28 -5.54 -10.27 16.84
C ILE A 28 -6.42 -9.05 16.53
N TYR A 29 -6.78 -8.25 17.52
CA TYR A 29 -7.60 -7.06 17.32
C TYR A 29 -6.84 -6.00 16.53
N VAL A 30 -5.55 -5.81 16.84
CA VAL A 30 -4.69 -4.90 16.08
C VAL A 30 -4.55 -5.35 14.62
N TYR A 31 -4.34 -6.64 14.38
CA TYR A 31 -4.26 -7.23 13.03
C TYR A 31 -5.50 -6.91 12.18
N PHE A 32 -6.70 -7.18 12.71
CA PHE A 32 -7.93 -6.93 11.95
C PHE A 32 -8.23 -5.45 11.75
N ASN A 33 -7.88 -4.58 12.69
CA ASN A 33 -7.98 -3.13 12.51
C ASN A 33 -7.06 -2.64 11.40
N TRP A 34 -5.81 -3.11 11.37
CA TRP A 34 -4.89 -2.82 10.28
C TRP A 34 -5.43 -3.31 8.93
N LYS A 35 -5.93 -4.55 8.85
CA LYS A 35 -6.51 -5.12 7.62
C LYS A 35 -7.71 -4.31 7.12
N ASN A 36 -8.54 -3.82 8.04
CA ASN A 36 -9.68 -2.96 7.73
C ASN A 36 -9.25 -1.57 7.27
N ALA A 37 -8.28 -0.95 7.94
CA ALA A 37 -7.72 0.34 7.56
C ALA A 37 -7.04 0.28 6.18
N HIS A 38 -6.28 -0.78 5.93
CA HIS A 38 -5.69 -1.08 4.63
C HIS A 38 -6.78 -1.16 3.56
N ARG A 39 -7.80 -2.03 3.74
CA ARG A 39 -8.91 -2.14 2.79
C ARG A 39 -9.62 -0.81 2.55
N ALA A 40 -9.80 -0.01 3.59
CA ALA A 40 -10.44 1.30 3.48
C ALA A 40 -9.59 2.30 2.67
N ALA A 41 -8.27 2.34 2.89
CA ALA A 41 -7.35 3.21 2.15
C ALA A 41 -7.30 2.85 0.65
N TRP A 42 -7.32 1.56 0.34
CA TRP A 42 -7.31 1.06 -1.04
C TRP A 42 -8.66 1.18 -1.75
N LYS A 43 -9.76 1.32 -1.01
CA LYS A 43 -11.10 1.50 -1.58
C LYS A 43 -11.21 2.92 -2.17
N PRO A 44 -11.38 3.06 -3.50
CA PRO A 44 -11.56 4.37 -4.11
C PRO A 44 -12.91 4.98 -3.70
N ALA A 45 -12.97 6.32 -3.65
CA ALA A 45 -14.18 7.05 -3.26
C ALA A 45 -15.39 6.75 -4.17
N SER A 46 -15.14 6.45 -5.45
CA SER A 46 -16.15 6.08 -6.43
C SER A 46 -15.56 5.16 -7.50
N ARG A 47 -16.45 4.53 -8.30
CA ARG A 47 -16.06 3.77 -9.49
C ARG A 47 -15.29 4.63 -10.49
N ASP A 48 -15.72 5.87 -10.70
CA ASP A 48 -15.07 6.78 -11.65
C ASP A 48 -13.65 7.15 -11.19
N MET A 49 -13.42 7.29 -9.88
CA MET A 49 -12.08 7.48 -9.34
C MET A 49 -11.18 6.26 -9.58
N ALA A 50 -11.74 5.04 -9.51
CA ALA A 50 -11.00 3.83 -9.83
C ALA A 50 -10.61 3.78 -11.31
N LEU A 51 -11.55 4.09 -12.21
CA LEU A 51 -11.30 4.14 -13.65
C LEU A 51 -10.29 5.22 -14.02
N PHE A 52 -10.38 6.40 -13.39
CA PHE A 52 -9.41 7.48 -13.58
C PHE A 52 -7.99 7.03 -13.20
N ARG A 53 -7.82 6.37 -12.04
CA ARG A 53 -6.51 5.85 -11.62
C ARG A 53 -5.99 4.78 -12.58
N LEU A 54 -6.87 3.90 -13.07
CA LEU A 54 -6.51 2.87 -14.04
C LEU A 54 -6.03 3.47 -15.37
N GLU A 55 -6.79 4.41 -15.95
CA GLU A 55 -6.44 5.09 -17.19
C GLU A 55 -5.08 5.81 -17.07
N LYS A 56 -4.83 6.46 -15.94
CA LYS A 56 -3.54 7.13 -15.67
C LYS A 56 -2.40 6.13 -15.52
N ALA A 57 -2.63 5.01 -14.84
CA ALA A 57 -1.63 3.96 -14.72
C ALA A 57 -1.24 3.41 -16.10
N GLU A 58 -2.24 3.06 -16.93
CA GLU A 58 -2.05 2.55 -18.29
C GLU A 58 -1.27 3.54 -19.16
N ALA A 59 -1.64 4.83 -19.14
CA ALA A 59 -0.96 5.88 -19.90
C ALA A 59 0.53 6.03 -19.54
N LEU A 60 0.92 5.67 -18.31
CA LEU A 60 2.31 5.73 -17.83
C LEU A 60 3.02 4.36 -17.90
N GLY A 61 2.31 3.31 -18.32
CA GLY A 61 2.80 1.93 -18.30
C GLY A 61 3.06 1.39 -16.90
N LEU A 62 2.29 1.86 -15.92
CA LEU A 62 2.30 1.40 -14.53
C LEU A 62 1.12 0.45 -14.29
N SER A 63 1.23 -0.40 -13.28
CA SER A 63 0.07 -1.11 -12.75
C SER A 63 -0.83 -0.15 -11.96
N TYR A 64 -2.11 -0.51 -11.82
CA TYR A 64 -3.04 0.24 -10.96
C TYR A 64 -2.49 0.39 -9.53
N GLU A 65 -1.85 -0.66 -9.03
CA GLU A 65 -1.24 -0.71 -7.71
C GLU A 65 -0.07 0.28 -7.58
N GLU A 66 0.87 0.24 -8.52
CA GLU A 66 2.02 1.14 -8.58
C GLU A 66 1.60 2.61 -8.61
N TYR A 67 0.60 2.95 -9.43
CA TYR A 67 0.07 4.31 -9.49
C TYR A 67 -0.69 4.71 -8.22
N THR A 68 -1.49 3.79 -7.66
CA THR A 68 -2.28 4.06 -6.45
C THR A 68 -1.38 4.25 -5.23
N LEU A 69 -0.28 3.52 -5.11
CA LEU A 69 0.69 3.68 -4.03
C LEU A 69 1.32 5.08 -4.01
N GLU A 70 1.57 5.69 -5.17
CA GLU A 70 2.09 7.08 -5.21
C GLU A 70 1.08 8.09 -4.65
N ILE A 71 -0.21 7.83 -4.80
CA ILE A 71 -1.27 8.64 -4.20
C ILE A 71 -1.34 8.35 -2.69
N LEU A 72 -1.38 7.08 -2.28
CA LEU A 72 -1.60 6.71 -0.88
C LEU A 72 -0.41 7.04 0.03
N GLU A 73 0.82 6.79 -0.42
CA GLU A 73 2.03 7.01 0.40
C GLU A 73 2.57 8.44 0.30
N ARG A 74 2.46 9.05 -0.88
CA ARG A 74 3.15 10.33 -1.20
C ARG A 74 2.19 11.47 -1.52
N GLY A 75 0.89 11.19 -1.66
CA GLY A 75 -0.10 12.19 -2.06
C GLY A 75 0.09 12.71 -3.48
N ARG A 76 0.82 11.98 -4.35
CA ARG A 76 1.21 12.47 -5.68
C ARG A 76 0.47 11.75 -6.79
N TYR A 77 -0.17 12.54 -7.65
CA TYR A 77 -0.70 12.06 -8.93
C TYR A 77 0.41 12.16 -9.98
N LEU A 78 0.83 11.01 -10.53
CA LEU A 78 1.88 10.99 -11.55
C LEU A 78 1.35 11.44 -12.92
N SER A 79 2.24 12.02 -13.69
CA SER A 79 2.04 12.46 -15.07
C SER A 79 3.26 12.10 -15.93
N GLY A 80 3.18 12.35 -17.24
CA GLY A 80 4.33 12.14 -18.14
C GLY A 80 5.58 12.99 -17.77
N ALA A 81 5.41 14.08 -17.02
CA ALA A 81 6.53 14.88 -16.52
C ALA A 81 7.36 14.17 -15.44
N ASP A 82 6.82 13.11 -14.83
CA ASP A 82 7.45 12.37 -13.73
C ASP A 82 8.31 11.18 -14.22
N ALA A 83 8.90 11.29 -15.41
CA ALA A 83 9.57 10.20 -16.11
C ALA A 83 10.62 9.47 -15.26
N GLU A 84 11.45 10.19 -14.50
CA GLU A 84 12.45 9.58 -13.61
C GLU A 84 11.81 8.77 -12.49
N ARG A 85 10.71 9.27 -11.89
CA ARG A 85 10.01 8.54 -10.83
C ARG A 85 9.36 7.28 -11.37
N ILE A 86 8.73 7.39 -12.54
CA ILE A 86 8.12 6.25 -13.24
C ILE A 86 9.17 5.19 -13.56
N ALA A 87 10.35 5.59 -14.04
CA ALA A 87 11.46 4.66 -14.29
C ALA A 87 11.88 3.94 -13.00
N ARG A 88 12.06 4.66 -11.88
CA ARG A 88 12.40 4.06 -10.58
C ARG A 88 11.33 3.11 -10.05
N ILE A 89 10.05 3.34 -10.36
CA ILE A 89 8.97 2.42 -9.98
C ILE A 89 9.12 1.11 -10.79
N LYS A 90 9.29 1.23 -12.11
CA LYS A 90 9.43 0.07 -12.99
C LYS A 90 10.68 -0.78 -12.69
N ASP A 91 11.78 -0.15 -12.30
CA ASP A 91 13.04 -0.82 -11.93
C ASP A 91 12.91 -1.72 -10.70
N LYS A 92 11.95 -1.44 -9.82
CA LYS A 92 11.70 -2.22 -8.59
C LYS A 92 10.79 -3.42 -8.79
N ARG A 93 10.33 -3.69 -10.03
CA ARG A 93 9.47 -4.83 -10.30
C ARG A 93 10.24 -6.13 -10.00
N PRO A 94 9.60 -7.13 -9.35
CA PRO A 94 10.20 -8.45 -9.23
C PRO A 94 10.46 -9.02 -10.63
N LEU A 95 11.60 -9.71 -10.78
CA LEU A 95 12.02 -10.39 -12.01
C LEU A 95 11.13 -11.60 -12.34
#